data_AF-A0A7K7BF43-F1
#
_entry.id   AF-A0A7K7BF43-F1
#
_cell.length_a   1.000
_cell.length_b   1.000
_cell.length_c   1.000
_cell.angle_alpha   90.00
_cell.angle_beta   90.00
_cell.angle_gamma   90.00
#
_symmetry.space_group_name_H-M   'P 1'
#
loop_
_entity.id
_entity.type
_entity.pdbx_description
1 polymer ?
#
loop_
_entity_poly.entity_id
_entity_poly.type
_entity_poly.pdbx_seq_one_letter_code
_entity_poly.pdbx_strand_id
1 'polypeptide(L)'
;GVFLYGHLEQKVQDAEALAQKYKQQQEALSAQLQVVYEHRSRLERSLQKERGEHKKTKEDFLVYKLEAQEALNKEKQDSMNRYGALSSQHKILKNQHEDVKKQLLDLQLQHNSLKLEYRKAVETHNQKYAQLQQEKDSEVTNLQDTVFKLREESKLLRKAHHEVHSQLLSSQAQLEEFRQFKEVLQKMPSFK
;
A
#
# COMPACT_ATOMS: atom_id res chain seq x y z
N GLY A 1 -47.08 52.91 122.88
CA GLY A 1 -45.73 52.81 122.27
C GLY A 1 -45.49 51.45 121.65
N VAL A 2 -45.42 50.39 122.48
CA VAL A 2 -44.95 49.04 122.09
C VAL A 2 -45.80 48.34 121.00
N PHE A 3 -47.13 48.43 121.06
CA PHE A 3 -48.02 47.76 120.10
C PHE A 3 -47.96 48.36 118.68
N LEU A 4 -47.81 49.68 118.59
CA LEU A 4 -47.61 50.41 117.34
C LEU A 4 -46.24 50.12 116.73
N TYR A 5 -45.22 49.98 117.57
CA TYR A 5 -43.85 49.65 117.16
C TYR A 5 -43.77 48.23 116.56
N GLY A 6 -44.35 47.22 117.21
CA GLY A 6 -44.38 45.85 116.68
C GLY A 6 -45.18 45.69 115.39
N HIS A 7 -46.28 46.45 115.23
CA HIS A 7 -47.02 46.47 113.95
C HIS A 7 -46.23 47.15 112.83
N LEU A 8 -45.48 48.22 113.16
CA LEU A 8 -44.56 48.86 112.21
C LEU A 8 -43.44 47.89 111.81
N GLU A 9 -42.84 47.19 112.77
CA GLU A 9 -41.76 46.22 112.55
C GLU A 9 -42.21 45.08 111.64
N GLN A 10 -43.41 44.52 111.86
CA GLN A 10 -43.99 43.51 110.98
C GLN A 10 -44.21 44.05 109.55
N LYS A 11 -44.74 45.27 109.40
CA LYS A 11 -44.92 45.89 108.07
C LYS A 11 -43.60 46.17 107.36
N VAL A 12 -42.55 46.51 108.11
CA VAL A 12 -41.20 46.68 107.56
C VAL A 12 -40.65 45.33 107.08
N GLN A 13 -40.76 44.27 107.88
CA GLN A 13 -40.34 42.92 107.47
C GLN A 13 -41.10 42.40 106.25
N ASP A 14 -42.43 42.61 106.18
CA ASP A 14 -43.25 42.21 105.03
C ASP A 14 -42.87 43.00 103.77
N ALA A 15 -42.58 44.29 103.90
CA ALA A 15 -42.11 45.14 102.81
C ALA A 15 -40.71 44.75 102.33
N GLU A 16 -39.80 44.40 103.24
CA GLU A 16 -38.46 43.89 102.92
C GLU A 16 -38.53 42.54 102.19
N ALA A 17 -39.39 41.62 102.64
CA ALA A 17 -39.61 40.34 101.98
C ALA A 17 -40.19 40.51 100.56
N LEU A 18 -41.12 41.45 100.38
CA LEU A 18 -41.69 41.76 99.07
C LEU A 18 -40.66 42.43 98.15
N ALA A 19 -39.86 43.37 98.66
CA ALA A 19 -38.76 43.98 97.91
C ALA A 19 -37.71 42.95 97.48
N GLN A 20 -37.39 41.98 98.35
CA GLN A 20 -36.49 40.88 98.01
C GLN A 20 -37.06 39.97 96.91
N LYS A 21 -38.36 39.65 96.95
CA LYS A 21 -39.03 38.91 95.87
C LYS A 21 -38.99 39.67 94.54
N TYR A 22 -39.26 40.97 94.53
CA TYR A 22 -39.18 41.77 93.31
C TYR A 22 -37.76 41.86 92.77
N LYS A 23 -36.76 41.99 93.64
CA LYS A 23 -35.35 41.95 93.25
C LYS A 23 -34.98 40.62 92.59
N GLN A 24 -35.36 39.50 93.19
CA GLN A 24 -35.12 38.17 92.62
C GLN A 24 -35.84 37.98 91.27
N GLN A 25 -37.08 38.47 91.14
CA GLN A 25 -37.81 38.45 89.87
C GLN A 25 -37.15 39.33 88.80
N GLN A 26 -36.66 40.51 89.17
CA GLN A 26 -35.92 41.40 88.27
C GLN A 26 -34.60 40.76 87.81
N GLU A 27 -33.84 40.14 88.72
CA GLU A 27 -32.62 39.41 88.41
C GLU A 27 -32.90 38.21 87.48
N ALA A 28 -33.96 37.43 87.76
CA ALA A 28 -34.37 36.31 86.91
C ALA A 28 -34.78 36.76 85.51
N LEU A 29 -35.56 37.85 85.39
CA LEU A 29 -35.95 38.42 84.10
C LEU A 29 -34.74 38.96 83.33
N SER A 30 -33.81 39.62 84.04
CA SER A 30 -32.58 40.15 83.45
C SER A 30 -31.70 39.02 82.89
N ALA A 31 -31.57 37.91 83.62
CA ALA A 31 -30.87 36.72 83.16
C ALA A 31 -31.54 36.09 81.92
N GLN A 32 -32.87 36.01 81.91
CA GLN A 32 -33.61 35.50 80.74
C GLN A 32 -33.41 36.38 79.51
N LEU A 33 -33.47 37.70 79.65
CA LEU A 33 -33.21 38.64 78.56
C LEU A 33 -31.80 38.48 78.02
N GLN A 34 -30.79 38.38 78.89
CA GLN A 34 -29.40 38.16 78.48
C GLN A 34 -29.25 36.89 77.63
N VAL A 35 -29.87 35.79 78.04
CA VAL A 35 -29.89 34.53 77.27
C VAL A 35 -30.53 34.73 75.89
N VAL A 36 -31.67 35.41 75.81
CA VAL A 36 -32.34 35.71 74.53
C VAL A 36 -31.46 36.54 73.61
N TYR A 37 -30.77 37.57 74.13
CA TYR A 37 -29.85 38.38 73.34
C TYR A 37 -28.66 37.58 72.82
N GLU A 38 -28.09 36.70 73.65
CA GLU A 38 -27.02 35.82 73.20
C GLU A 38 -27.48 34.86 72.10
N HIS A 39 -28.64 34.23 72.27
CA HIS A 39 -29.21 33.34 71.25
C HIS A 39 -29.47 34.10 69.95
N ARG A 40 -30.07 35.28 70.01
CA ARG A 40 -30.29 36.14 68.85
C ARG A 40 -28.96 36.45 68.15
N SER A 41 -27.95 36.85 68.90
CA SER A 41 -26.62 37.18 68.37
C SER A 41 -25.94 35.97 67.71
N ARG A 42 -26.07 34.78 68.31
CA ARG A 42 -25.56 33.51 67.72
C ARG A 42 -26.32 33.14 66.44
N LEU A 43 -27.63 33.31 66.41
CA LEU A 43 -28.47 33.06 65.24
C LEU A 43 -28.13 34.02 64.09
N GLU A 44 -27.99 35.32 64.38
CA GLU A 44 -27.61 36.33 63.37
C GLU A 44 -26.25 36.00 62.75
N ARG A 45 -25.25 35.64 63.55
CA ARG A 45 -23.93 35.21 63.05
C ARG A 45 -24.01 33.95 62.21
N SER A 46 -24.79 32.95 62.64
CA SER A 46 -24.95 31.69 61.91
C SER A 46 -25.64 31.90 60.56
N LEU A 47 -26.69 32.74 60.53
CA LEU A 47 -27.38 33.12 59.31
C LEU A 47 -26.46 33.88 58.34
N GLN A 48 -25.63 34.78 58.84
CA GLN A 48 -24.66 35.50 58.00
C GLN A 48 -23.62 34.57 57.40
N LYS A 49 -23.13 33.61 58.19
CA LYS A 49 -22.21 32.56 57.73
C LYS A 49 -22.84 31.71 56.63
N GLU A 50 -24.03 31.17 56.87
CA GLU A 50 -24.80 30.38 55.89
C GLU A 50 -25.05 31.15 54.59
N ARG A 51 -25.43 32.42 54.66
CA ARG A 51 -25.59 33.27 53.47
C ARG A 51 -24.28 33.44 52.68
N GLY A 52 -23.17 33.61 53.39
CA GLY A 52 -21.84 33.71 52.79
C GLY A 52 -21.43 32.41 52.10
N GLU A 53 -21.62 31.28 52.78
CA GLU A 53 -21.32 29.93 52.26
C GLU A 53 -22.20 29.57 51.07
N HIS A 54 -23.50 29.90 51.11
CA HIS A 54 -24.41 29.71 49.99
C HIS A 54 -24.00 30.54 48.77
N LYS A 55 -23.65 31.81 48.98
CA LYS A 55 -23.16 32.68 47.89
C LYS A 55 -21.90 32.09 47.26
N LYS A 56 -20.92 31.71 48.08
CA LYS A 56 -19.67 31.11 47.63
C LYS A 56 -19.92 29.81 46.84
N THR A 57 -20.74 28.92 47.37
CA THR A 57 -21.08 27.65 46.71
C THR A 57 -21.74 27.87 45.35
N LYS A 58 -22.59 28.90 45.24
CA LYS A 58 -23.23 29.27 43.97
C LYS A 58 -22.22 29.79 42.95
N GLU A 59 -21.25 30.60 43.39
CA GLU A 59 -20.16 31.10 42.54
C GLU A 59 -19.25 29.95 42.08
N ASP A 60 -18.82 29.08 43.01
CA ASP A 60 -17.98 27.91 42.71
C ASP A 60 -18.67 26.96 41.72
N PHE A 61 -19.97 26.70 41.89
CA PHE A 61 -20.74 25.87 40.96
C PHE A 61 -20.84 26.50 39.57
N LEU A 62 -20.97 27.83 39.49
CA LEU A 62 -21.02 28.53 38.20
C LEU A 62 -19.67 28.44 37.49
N VAL A 63 -18.55 28.64 38.20
CA VAL A 63 -17.20 28.47 37.67
C VAL A 63 -17.01 27.05 37.15
N TYR A 64 -17.31 26.03 37.97
CA TYR A 64 -17.21 24.64 37.56
C TYR A 64 -18.01 24.34 36.29
N LYS A 65 -19.24 24.84 36.18
CA LYS A 65 -20.07 24.66 34.99
C LYS A 65 -19.46 25.29 33.75
N LEU A 66 -18.87 26.49 33.88
CA LEU A 66 -18.22 27.19 32.77
C LEU A 66 -16.95 26.46 32.33
N GLU A 67 -16.11 26.04 33.27
CA GLU A 67 -14.88 25.28 32.98
C GLU A 67 -15.19 23.93 32.32
N ALA A 68 -16.21 23.20 32.81
CA ALA A 68 -16.64 21.95 32.20
C ALA A 68 -17.17 22.16 30.76
N GLN A 69 -17.91 23.24 30.52
CA GLN A 69 -18.40 23.59 29.19
C GLN A 69 -17.26 23.97 28.24
N GLU A 70 -16.28 24.73 28.70
CA GLU A 70 -15.10 25.11 27.92
C GLU A 70 -14.25 23.89 27.56
N ALA A 71 -13.99 22.99 28.52
CA ALA A 71 -13.28 21.74 28.29
C ALA A 71 -13.99 20.87 27.23
N LEU A 72 -15.31 20.72 27.34
CA LEU A 72 -16.11 19.97 26.36
C LEU A 72 -16.03 20.61 24.97
N ASN A 73 -16.12 21.94 24.86
CA ASN A 73 -16.02 22.63 23.58
C ASN A 73 -14.64 22.46 22.95
N LYS A 74 -13.58 22.51 23.76
CA LYS A 74 -12.20 22.28 23.31
C LYS A 74 -12.01 20.86 22.80
N GLU A 75 -12.47 19.86 23.55
CA GLU A 75 -12.39 18.46 23.14
C GLU A 75 -13.18 18.19 21.84
N LYS A 76 -14.37 18.79 21.71
CA LYS A 76 -15.17 18.73 20.48
C LYS A 76 -14.42 19.32 19.29
N GLN A 77 -13.78 20.48 19.46
CA GLN A 77 -13.00 21.12 18.40
C GLN A 77 -11.78 20.27 18.02
N ASP A 78 -11.06 19.74 19.00
CA ASP A 78 -9.91 18.87 18.77
C ASP A 78 -10.32 17.58 18.05
N SER A 79 -11.43 16.95 18.44
CA SER A 79 -11.98 15.79 17.77
C SER A 79 -12.38 16.10 16.32
N MET A 80 -13.00 17.26 16.08
CA MET A 80 -13.38 17.70 14.74
C MET A 80 -12.15 17.93 13.85
N ASN A 81 -11.10 18.54 14.40
CA ASN A 81 -9.83 18.75 13.70
C ASN A 81 -9.16 17.41 13.34
N ARG A 82 -9.10 16.46 14.30
CA ARG A 82 -8.55 15.12 14.07
C ARG A 82 -9.34 14.36 13.00
N TYR A 83 -10.66 14.42 13.06
CA TYR A 83 -11.53 13.82 12.04
C TYR A 83 -11.27 14.44 10.65
N GLY A 84 -11.16 15.76 10.56
CA GLY A 84 -10.85 16.45 9.30
C GLY A 84 -9.52 16.01 8.70
N ALA A 85 -8.47 15.92 9.53
CA ALA A 85 -7.16 15.43 9.09
C ALA A 85 -7.21 13.98 8.61
N LEU A 86 -7.87 13.09 9.37
CA LEU A 86 -8.01 11.68 9.03
C LEU A 86 -8.82 11.48 7.74
N SER A 87 -9.90 12.25 7.55
CA SER A 87 -10.72 12.22 6.34
C SER A 87 -9.91 12.64 5.09
N SER A 88 -9.11 13.69 5.21
CA SER A 88 -8.19 14.11 4.14
C SER A 88 -7.16 13.03 3.81
N GLN A 89 -6.52 12.44 4.83
CA GLN A 89 -5.58 11.33 4.66
C GLN A 89 -6.23 10.13 3.97
N HIS A 90 -7.44 9.75 4.40
CA HIS A 90 -8.19 8.66 3.76
C HIS A 90 -8.45 8.94 2.28
N LYS A 91 -8.84 10.17 1.92
CA LYS A 91 -9.06 10.56 0.53
C LYS A 91 -7.78 10.44 -0.31
N ILE A 92 -6.64 10.87 0.23
CA ILE A 92 -5.33 10.75 -0.45
C ILE A 92 -4.97 9.28 -0.66
N LEU A 93 -5.05 8.46 0.38
CA LEU A 93 -4.75 7.03 0.32
C LEU A 93 -5.66 6.30 -0.67
N LYS A 94 -6.95 6.64 -0.69
CA LYS A 94 -7.91 6.07 -1.64
C LYS A 94 -7.51 6.40 -3.08
N ASN A 95 -7.16 7.64 -3.37
CA ASN A 95 -6.73 8.04 -4.71
C ASN A 95 -5.44 7.31 -5.12
N GLN A 96 -4.45 7.26 -4.22
CA GLN A 96 -3.20 6.53 -4.46
C GLN A 96 -3.45 5.04 -4.74
N HIS A 97 -4.40 4.43 -4.02
CA HIS A 97 -4.78 3.04 -4.25
C HIS A 97 -5.37 2.83 -5.65
N GLU A 98 -6.28 3.70 -6.09
CA GLU A 98 -6.87 3.62 -7.44
C GLU A 98 -5.80 3.84 -8.52
N ASP A 99 -4.85 4.76 -8.32
CA ASP A 99 -3.75 5.00 -9.27
C ASP A 99 -2.85 3.76 -9.40
N VAL A 100 -2.46 3.14 -8.29
CA VAL A 100 -1.64 1.91 -8.30
C VAL A 100 -2.40 0.75 -8.92
N LYS A 101 -3.71 0.62 -8.64
CA LYS A 101 -4.55 -0.41 -9.24
C LYS A 101 -4.63 -0.26 -10.76
N LYS A 102 -4.73 0.97 -11.26
CA LYS A 102 -4.69 1.28 -12.70
C LYS A 102 -3.33 0.91 -13.30
N GLN A 103 -2.23 1.32 -12.67
CA GLN A 103 -0.87 0.97 -13.13
C GLN A 103 -0.65 -0.54 -13.19
N LEU A 104 -1.15 -1.29 -12.21
CA LEU A 104 -1.08 -2.75 -12.19
C LEU A 104 -1.83 -3.36 -13.38
N LEU A 105 -3.04 -2.87 -13.66
CA LEU A 105 -3.83 -3.33 -14.80
C LEU A 105 -3.11 -3.05 -16.13
N ASP A 106 -2.57 -1.84 -16.30
CA ASP A 106 -1.85 -1.44 -17.50
C ASP A 106 -0.60 -2.32 -17.71
N LEU A 107 0.16 -2.59 -16.64
CA LEU A 107 1.32 -3.49 -16.68
C LEU A 107 0.93 -4.93 -17.02
N GLN A 108 -0.18 -5.44 -16.48
CA GLN A 108 -0.69 -6.77 -16.81
C GLN A 108 -1.07 -6.87 -18.30
N LEU A 109 -1.72 -5.84 -18.84
CA LEU A 109 -2.06 -5.77 -20.26
C LEU A 109 -0.80 -5.73 -21.14
N GLN A 110 0.18 -4.91 -20.79
CA GLN A 110 1.48 -4.85 -21.49
C GLN A 110 2.20 -6.19 -21.45
N HIS A 111 2.27 -6.84 -20.29
CA HIS A 111 2.89 -8.15 -20.15
C HIS A 111 2.21 -9.20 -21.05
N ASN A 112 0.88 -9.22 -21.08
CA ASN A 112 0.14 -10.14 -21.93
C ASN A 112 0.36 -9.86 -23.42
N SER A 113 0.42 -8.59 -23.84
CA SER A 113 0.75 -8.20 -25.21
C SER A 113 2.14 -8.69 -25.60
N LEU A 114 3.14 -8.39 -24.77
CA LEU A 114 4.53 -8.78 -25.02
C LEU A 114 4.70 -10.30 -25.05
N LYS A 115 4.00 -11.03 -24.17
CA LYS A 115 3.98 -12.50 -24.18
C LYS A 115 3.42 -13.05 -25.49
N LEU A 116 2.37 -12.44 -26.03
CA LEU A 116 1.79 -12.82 -27.31
C LEU A 116 2.73 -12.51 -28.48
N GLU A 117 3.34 -11.32 -28.49
CA GLU A 117 4.33 -10.92 -29.50
C GLU A 117 5.54 -11.85 -29.50
N TYR A 118 6.08 -12.17 -28.32
CA TYR A 118 7.18 -13.12 -28.17
C TYR A 118 6.80 -14.50 -28.73
N ARG A 119 5.61 -15.01 -28.39
CA ARG A 119 5.12 -16.29 -28.92
C ARG A 119 5.06 -16.28 -30.45
N LYS A 120 4.51 -15.21 -31.05
CA LYS A 120 4.45 -15.03 -32.51
C LYS A 120 5.85 -14.97 -33.13
N ALA A 121 6.78 -14.24 -32.51
CA ALA A 121 8.14 -14.11 -33.01
C ALA A 121 8.87 -15.47 -33.01
N VAL A 122 8.73 -16.25 -31.93
CA VAL A 122 9.29 -17.61 -31.84
C VAL A 122 8.69 -18.53 -32.89
N GLU A 123 7.37 -18.48 -33.08
CA GLU A 123 6.68 -19.30 -34.08
C GLU A 123 7.13 -18.97 -35.50
N THR A 124 7.20 -17.69 -35.87
CA THR A 124 7.72 -17.21 -37.16
C THR A 124 9.17 -17.62 -37.37
N HIS A 125 10.02 -17.48 -36.35
CA HIS A 125 11.42 -17.88 -36.44
C HIS A 125 11.56 -19.40 -36.66
N ASN A 126 10.80 -20.21 -35.93
CA ASN A 126 10.81 -21.67 -36.09
C ASN A 126 10.33 -22.09 -37.48
N GLN A 127 9.28 -21.44 -38.01
CA GLN A 127 8.80 -21.70 -39.38
C GLN A 127 9.87 -21.36 -40.41
N LYS A 128 10.51 -20.19 -40.32
CA LYS A 128 11.57 -19.78 -41.23
C LYS A 128 12.79 -20.70 -41.15
N TYR A 129 13.17 -21.12 -39.94
CA TYR A 129 14.25 -22.07 -39.73
C TYR A 129 13.95 -23.43 -40.38
N ALA A 130 12.73 -23.95 -40.21
CA ALA A 130 12.30 -25.19 -40.83
C ALA A 130 12.30 -25.12 -42.37
N GLN A 131 11.86 -24.00 -42.95
CA GLN A 131 11.91 -23.75 -44.39
C GLN A 131 13.34 -23.76 -44.92
N LEU A 132 14.25 -22.99 -44.30
CA LEU A 132 15.65 -22.94 -44.69
C LEU A 132 16.33 -24.31 -44.57
N GLN A 133 15.99 -25.07 -43.53
CA GLN A 133 16.50 -26.44 -43.35
C GLN A 133 16.04 -27.35 -44.50
N GLN A 134 14.76 -27.29 -44.87
CA GLN A 134 14.21 -28.05 -46.00
C GLN A 134 14.85 -27.65 -47.33
N GLU A 135 14.98 -26.36 -47.60
CA GLU A 135 15.65 -25.83 -48.81
C GLU A 135 17.08 -26.33 -48.90
N LYS A 136 17.85 -26.20 -47.81
CA LYS A 136 19.24 -26.67 -47.75
C LYS A 136 19.35 -28.19 -47.95
N ASP A 137 18.46 -28.99 -47.39
CA ASP A 137 18.48 -30.44 -47.59
C ASP A 137 18.09 -30.83 -49.03
N SER A 138 17.17 -30.09 -49.66
CA SER A 138 16.82 -30.29 -51.06
C SER A 138 17.96 -29.90 -52.01
N GLU A 139 18.65 -28.78 -51.75
CA GLU A 139 19.81 -28.31 -52.51
C GLU A 139 20.96 -29.33 -52.42
N VAL A 140 21.23 -29.85 -51.22
CA VAL A 140 22.24 -30.90 -51.01
C VAL A 140 21.90 -32.14 -51.83
N THR A 141 20.64 -32.57 -51.83
CA THR A 141 20.20 -33.74 -52.61
C THR A 141 20.36 -33.50 -54.11
N ASN A 142 19.94 -32.33 -54.61
CA ASN A 142 20.09 -31.94 -56.02
C ASN A 142 21.55 -31.88 -56.47
N LEU A 143 22.43 -31.34 -55.62
CA LEU A 143 23.87 -31.28 -55.88
C LEU A 143 24.49 -32.69 -55.88
N GLN A 144 24.10 -33.56 -54.94
CA GLN A 144 24.54 -34.95 -54.92
C GLN A 144 24.15 -35.69 -56.21
N ASP A 145 22.91 -35.52 -56.68
CA ASP A 145 22.43 -36.11 -57.93
C ASP A 145 23.19 -35.57 -59.14
N THR A 146 23.47 -34.27 -59.18
CA THR A 146 24.23 -33.63 -60.27
C THR A 146 25.67 -34.14 -60.30
N VAL A 147 26.32 -34.23 -59.13
CA VAL A 147 27.67 -34.80 -58.99
C VAL A 147 27.69 -36.25 -59.46
N PHE A 148 26.67 -37.05 -59.10
CA PHE A 148 26.56 -38.43 -59.54
C PHE A 148 26.44 -38.54 -61.08
N LYS A 149 25.56 -37.75 -61.70
CA LYS A 149 25.39 -37.71 -63.16
C LYS A 149 26.68 -37.34 -63.88
N LEU A 150 27.35 -36.27 -63.44
CA LEU A 150 28.62 -35.82 -64.02
C LEU A 150 29.73 -36.88 -63.89
N ARG A 151 29.76 -37.64 -62.78
CA ARG A 151 30.71 -38.76 -62.63
C ARG A 151 30.46 -39.88 -63.63
N GLU A 152 29.20 -40.24 -63.85
CA GLU A 152 28.84 -41.27 -64.84
C GLU A 152 29.11 -40.78 -66.28
N GLU A 153 28.79 -39.52 -66.61
CA GLU A 153 29.13 -38.93 -67.90
C GLU A 153 30.66 -38.91 -68.13
N SER A 154 31.45 -38.51 -67.13
CA SER A 154 32.91 -38.54 -67.21
C SER A 154 33.45 -39.96 -67.45
N LYS A 155 32.85 -40.97 -66.81
CA LYS A 155 33.21 -42.38 -67.01
C LYS A 155 32.89 -42.85 -68.43
N LEU A 156 31.73 -42.49 -68.96
CA LEU A 156 31.35 -42.80 -70.34
C LEU A 156 32.27 -42.10 -71.35
N LEU A 157 32.60 -40.83 -71.11
CA LEU A 157 33.49 -40.06 -71.98
C LEU A 157 34.90 -40.66 -72.02
N ARG A 158 35.43 -41.11 -70.87
CA ARG A 158 36.72 -41.84 -70.83
C ARG A 158 36.68 -43.14 -71.63
N LYS A 159 35.58 -43.90 -71.54
CA LYS A 159 35.40 -45.13 -72.33
C LYS A 159 35.39 -44.83 -73.83
N ALA A 160 34.55 -43.87 -74.26
CA ALA A 160 34.48 -43.46 -75.66
C ALA A 160 35.83 -42.94 -76.18
N HIS A 161 36.55 -42.14 -75.38
CA HIS A 161 37.89 -41.68 -75.73
C HIS A 161 38.87 -42.86 -75.92
N HIS A 162 38.87 -43.83 -75.00
CA HIS A 162 39.74 -45.00 -75.10
C HIS A 162 39.42 -45.87 -76.35
N GLU A 163 38.14 -46.00 -76.68
CA GLU A 163 37.68 -46.73 -77.86
C GLU A 163 38.14 -46.06 -79.16
N VAL A 164 37.91 -44.74 -79.30
CA VAL A 164 38.39 -43.97 -80.46
C VAL A 164 39.91 -44.02 -80.58
N HIS A 165 40.63 -43.90 -79.46
CA HIS A 165 42.09 -44.00 -79.46
C HIS A 165 42.56 -45.38 -79.95
N SER A 166 41.91 -46.46 -79.50
CA SER A 166 42.23 -47.82 -79.93
C SER A 166 41.94 -48.02 -81.43
N GLN A 167 40.81 -47.52 -81.93
CA GLN A 167 40.45 -47.54 -83.35
C GLN A 167 41.44 -46.73 -84.22
N LEU A 168 41.92 -45.60 -83.71
CA LEU A 168 42.93 -44.78 -84.38
C LEU A 168 44.25 -45.55 -84.50
N LEU A 169 44.72 -46.17 -83.42
CA LEU A 169 45.95 -46.99 -83.42
C LEU A 169 45.85 -48.15 -84.40
N SER A 170 44.71 -48.87 -84.43
CA SER A 170 44.52 -49.96 -85.40
C SER A 170 44.51 -49.45 -86.84
N SER A 171 43.91 -48.29 -87.11
CA SER A 171 43.88 -47.68 -88.45
C SER A 171 45.27 -47.22 -88.88
N GLN A 172 46.07 -46.68 -87.95
CA GLN A 172 47.46 -46.31 -88.20
C GLN A 172 48.32 -47.54 -88.54
N ALA A 173 48.17 -48.64 -87.78
CA ALA A 173 48.86 -49.89 -88.07
C ALA A 173 48.51 -50.43 -89.46
N GLN A 174 47.22 -50.44 -89.83
CA GLN A 174 46.78 -50.82 -91.18
C GLN A 174 47.38 -49.92 -92.27
N LEU A 175 47.42 -48.60 -92.06
CA LEU A 175 48.05 -47.66 -92.99
C LEU A 175 49.55 -47.92 -93.17
N GLU A 176 50.27 -48.24 -92.10
CA GLU A 176 51.68 -48.63 -92.18
C GLU A 176 51.86 -49.94 -92.95
N GLU A 177 51.02 -50.94 -92.72
CA GLU A 177 51.02 -52.19 -93.49
C GLU A 177 50.77 -51.93 -94.99
N PHE A 178 49.77 -51.09 -95.33
CA PHE A 178 49.51 -50.70 -96.72
C PHE A 178 50.68 -49.94 -97.34
N ARG A 179 51.35 -49.08 -96.58
CA ARG A 179 52.54 -48.35 -97.06
C ARG A 179 53.69 -49.31 -97.33
N GLN A 180 53.99 -50.22 -96.40
CA GLN A 180 55.02 -51.25 -96.59
C GLN A 180 54.69 -52.12 -97.81
N PHE A 181 53.44 -52.54 -97.97
CA PHE A 181 52.99 -53.29 -99.14
C PHE A 181 53.17 -52.51 -100.45
N LYS A 182 52.84 -51.22 -100.48
CA LYS A 182 53.06 -50.34 -101.63
C LYS A 182 54.55 -50.17 -101.96
N GLU A 183 55.41 -50.03 -100.95
CA GLU A 183 56.86 -49.94 -101.14
C GLU A 183 57.44 -51.26 -101.68
N VAL A 184 56.92 -52.42 -101.23
CA VAL A 184 57.27 -53.73 -101.79
C VAL A 184 56.84 -53.85 -103.24
N LEU A 185 55.62 -53.43 -103.58
CA LEU A 185 55.11 -53.41 -104.97
C LEU A 185 55.97 -52.53 -105.89
N GLN A 186 56.41 -51.35 -105.43
CA GLN A 186 57.27 -50.45 -106.22
C GLN A 186 58.69 -50.98 -106.42
N LYS A 187 59.18 -51.85 -105.53
CA LYS A 187 60.51 -52.48 -105.64
C LYS A 187 60.50 -53.75 -106.47
N MET A 188 59.36 -54.23 -106.94
CA MET A 188 59.30 -55.33 -107.90
C MET A 188 59.71 -54.84 -109.30
N PRO A 189 60.64 -55.53 -110.00
CA PRO A 189 60.99 -55.19 -111.38
C PRO A 189 59.76 -55.36 -112.26
N SER A 190 59.48 -54.39 -113.12
CA SER A 190 58.39 -54.47 -114.10
C SER A 190 58.57 -55.73 -114.96
N PHE A 191 57.67 -56.70 -114.80
CA PHE A 191 57.52 -57.76 -115.78
C PHE A 191 56.80 -57.17 -117.00
N LYS A 192 57.46 -57.29 -118.15
CA LYS A 192 56.91 -57.07 -119.50
C LYS A 192 55.67 -57.91 -119.74
#